data_AF-A0A0M4DYG5-F1
#
_entry.id   AF-A0A0M4DYG5-F1
#
_cell.length_a   1.000
_cell.length_b   1.000
_cell.length_c   1.000
_cell.angle_alpha   90.00
_cell.angle_beta   90.00
_cell.angle_gamma   90.00
#
_symmetry.space_group_name_H-M   'P 1'
#
loop_
_entity.id
_entity.type
_entity.pdbx_description
1 polymer ?
#
loop_
_entity_poly.entity_id
_entity_poly.type
_entity_poly.pdbx_seq_one_letter_code
_entity_poly.pdbx_strand_id
1 'polypeptide(L)'
;MTVEGTVSGLEERVAGRAWMVRLDPADRGGTAVRVSCGRPGCAPQVLPSAAVGRTAAVAHLATHLRAASGPRPEAYCACRAEDCHTHVRTDGPRDRAPASRCGGPVVLAVINDRQGRWWRALECCARCAAAHPSAKVVATAPAAGPAPAAAGSPAGGARAVAPRPPAQIGPQFSHAASAPAPVPEGVPAARPPRPRRKRRSGKIAQRIVPFDLHPVALREELIELGDLFRAYQQRPEPDLVELSELHSRKAKAFRTWAEVTGETELRLEAERAEQAAAAALLQHQQRTGQSPAGDGQVTSRLLPGLTQWDHARAILAHVAEHTPVPGAEARLLAVLLTLRSALTGTGNLVGQDVRGLPLTDPEELIGRLVESGWLSFPGTVEELLASRPESPTPITIPSLMPGEDGPGPFVFGRKTRPKLSGWAQRVVGDKKLRKKKTGADVRLLALALAVRTSADGRLGADGEGVEVEPLAAWCCVEPEGLEALVEQLTVADWLTDAEFTADGLLRGRLTERVLPVSCPLA
;
A
#
# COMPACT_ATOMS: atom_id res chain seq x y z
N MET A 1 -27.05 47.25 -15.43
CA MET A 1 -27.25 46.01 -14.65
C MET A 1 -25.91 45.59 -14.08
N THR A 2 -25.61 46.12 -12.90
CA THR A 2 -24.53 45.67 -12.02
C THR A 2 -25.08 44.51 -11.20
N VAL A 3 -24.45 43.34 -11.29
CA VAL A 3 -24.68 42.26 -10.34
C VAL A 3 -23.36 42.01 -9.64
N GLU A 4 -23.24 42.64 -8.47
CA GLU A 4 -22.31 42.26 -7.41
C GLU A 4 -22.62 40.81 -6.99
N GLY A 5 -21.69 39.90 -7.25
CA GLY A 5 -21.68 38.56 -6.67
C GLY A 5 -20.87 38.60 -5.38
N THR A 6 -21.55 38.80 -4.26
CA THR A 6 -21.01 38.66 -2.90
C THR A 6 -20.56 37.22 -2.64
N VAL A 7 -19.25 36.96 -2.75
CA VAL A 7 -18.63 35.75 -2.20
C VAL A 7 -18.41 35.98 -0.70
N SER A 8 -19.49 35.87 0.07
CA SER A 8 -19.43 35.80 1.53
C SER A 8 -19.05 34.40 1.97
N GLY A 9 -17.98 34.27 2.77
CA GLY A 9 -17.73 33.09 3.60
C GLY A 9 -16.67 32.08 3.13
N LEU A 10 -15.55 32.52 2.54
CA LEU A 10 -14.32 31.73 2.65
C LEU A 10 -13.62 32.14 3.94
N GLU A 11 -13.99 31.49 5.05
CA GLU A 11 -13.20 31.52 6.28
C GLU A 11 -11.71 31.39 5.94
N GLU A 12 -10.91 32.32 6.44
CA GLU A 12 -9.48 32.45 6.15
C GLU A 12 -8.73 31.23 6.71
N ARG A 13 -8.63 30.16 5.89
CA ARG A 13 -8.03 28.89 6.32
C ARG A 13 -6.51 29.03 6.43
N VAL A 14 -5.97 28.69 7.61
CA VAL A 14 -4.53 28.79 7.90
C VAL A 14 -3.84 27.44 7.64
N ALA A 15 -2.66 27.46 7.01
CA ALA A 15 -1.87 26.23 6.80
C ALA A 15 -1.43 25.62 8.14
N GLY A 16 -1.54 24.28 8.25
CA GLY A 16 -1.07 23.52 9.40
C GLY A 16 0.44 23.68 9.61
N ARG A 17 0.85 23.85 10.86
CA ARG A 17 2.27 23.97 11.24
C ARG A 17 3.04 22.66 11.05
N ALA A 18 4.33 22.76 10.75
CA ALA A 18 5.25 21.62 10.73
C ALA A 18 6.59 21.99 11.38
N TRP A 19 7.15 21.04 12.13
CA TRP A 19 8.46 21.14 12.76
C TRP A 19 9.26 19.88 12.42
N MET A 20 10.54 20.04 12.08
CA MET A 20 11.43 18.91 11.79
C MET A 20 12.67 19.01 12.65
N VAL A 21 13.02 17.91 13.31
CA VAL A 21 14.24 17.73 14.10
C VAL A 21 15.03 16.58 13.50
N ARG A 22 16.31 16.79 13.21
CA ARG A 22 17.21 15.80 12.59
C ARG A 22 18.36 15.46 13.51
N LEU A 23 18.89 14.26 13.33
CA LEU A 23 20.09 13.74 13.96
C LEU A 23 21.07 13.35 12.85
N ASP A 24 22.10 14.16 12.64
CA ASP A 24 23.14 13.96 11.63
C ASP A 24 24.49 13.65 12.33
N PRO A 25 25.43 12.92 11.71
CA PRO A 25 26.79 12.80 12.25
C PRO A 25 27.47 14.18 12.37
N ALA A 26 28.17 14.44 13.48
CA ALA A 26 28.86 15.71 13.68
C ALA A 26 30.18 15.79 12.89
N ASP A 27 30.85 14.65 12.74
CA ASP A 27 32.14 14.47 12.09
C ASP A 27 32.19 13.11 11.36
N ARG A 28 33.08 12.98 10.35
CA ARG A 28 33.24 11.72 9.62
C ARG A 28 34.04 10.74 10.47
N GLY A 29 33.38 9.70 10.98
CA GLY A 29 34.01 8.59 11.70
C GLY A 29 34.00 8.71 13.22
N GLY A 30 33.51 9.81 13.77
CA GLY A 30 33.29 9.98 15.21
C GLY A 30 31.94 9.44 15.69
N THR A 31 31.79 9.31 17.01
CA THR A 31 30.52 8.94 17.65
C THR A 31 29.60 10.14 17.87
N ALA A 32 30.13 11.36 17.69
CA ALA A 32 29.42 12.58 17.95
C ALA A 32 28.33 12.82 16.89
N VAL A 33 27.20 13.37 17.34
CA VAL A 33 26.02 13.63 16.51
C VAL A 33 25.55 15.06 16.72
N ARG A 34 25.01 15.65 15.66
CA ARG A 34 24.42 16.98 15.64
C ARG A 34 22.90 16.85 15.58
N VAL A 35 22.22 17.44 16.56
CA VAL A 35 20.77 17.64 16.52
C VAL A 35 20.50 19.01 15.90
N SER A 36 19.72 19.06 14.83
CA SER A 36 19.31 20.30 14.16
C SER A 36 17.79 20.39 14.07
N CYS A 37 17.24 21.60 14.19
CA CYS A 37 15.81 21.86 14.06
C CYS A 37 15.57 22.83 12.90
N GLY A 38 14.56 22.56 12.07
CA GLY A 38 14.22 23.40 10.92
C GLY A 38 13.57 24.75 11.27
N ARG A 39 13.39 25.07 12.56
CA ARG A 39 12.78 26.34 13.00
C ARG A 39 13.86 27.42 13.19
N PRO A 40 13.71 28.61 12.57
CA PRO A 40 14.59 29.73 12.84
C PRO A 40 14.47 30.12 14.33
N GLY A 41 15.59 30.05 15.06
CA GLY A 41 15.65 30.29 16.50
C GLY A 41 16.07 29.09 17.35
N CYS A 42 16.20 27.89 16.77
CA CYS A 42 16.76 26.73 17.46
C CYS A 42 18.23 26.55 17.10
N ALA A 43 19.13 26.68 18.07
CA ALA A 43 20.55 26.43 17.85
C ALA A 43 20.82 24.91 17.72
N PRO A 44 21.62 24.48 16.73
CA PRO A 44 22.03 23.08 16.63
C PRO A 44 22.90 22.68 17.83
N GLN A 45 22.74 21.45 18.30
CA GLN A 45 23.49 20.92 19.45
C GLN A 45 24.35 19.75 19.03
N VAL A 46 25.63 19.72 19.43
CA VAL A 46 26.53 18.58 19.21
C VAL A 46 26.59 17.76 20.50
N LEU A 47 26.38 16.45 20.36
CA LEU A 47 26.22 15.50 21.46
C LEU A 47 27.15 14.30 21.24
N PRO A 48 27.62 13.63 22.32
CA PRO A 48 28.72 12.68 22.24
C PRO A 48 28.36 11.31 21.61
N SER A 49 27.06 11.00 21.52
CA SER A 49 26.60 9.72 20.96
C SER A 49 25.20 9.82 20.33
N ALA A 50 24.91 8.91 19.39
CA ALA A 50 23.59 8.80 18.77
C ALA A 50 22.46 8.54 19.77
N ALA A 51 22.71 7.80 20.86
CA ALA A 51 21.70 7.55 21.88
C ALA A 51 21.32 8.84 22.62
N VAL A 52 22.31 9.62 23.07
CA VAL A 52 22.09 10.92 23.70
C VAL A 52 21.43 11.89 22.72
N GLY A 53 21.85 11.87 21.46
CA GLY A 53 21.26 12.67 20.40
C GLY A 53 19.79 12.39 20.14
N ARG A 54 19.37 11.11 20.11
CA ARG A 54 17.95 10.75 19.97
C ARG A 54 17.12 11.26 21.15
N THR A 55 17.61 11.09 22.38
CA THR A 55 16.93 11.60 23.58
C THR A 55 16.78 13.12 23.53
N ALA A 56 17.84 13.83 23.16
CA ALA A 56 17.82 15.29 23.03
C ALA A 56 16.87 15.76 21.92
N ALA A 57 16.84 15.08 20.77
CA ALA A 57 15.94 15.41 19.66
C ALA A 57 14.47 15.24 20.04
N VAL A 58 14.13 14.15 20.74
CA VAL A 58 12.76 13.91 21.24
C VAL A 58 12.38 14.96 22.28
N ALA A 59 13.26 15.26 23.23
CA ALA A 59 13.03 16.29 24.24
C ALA A 59 12.84 17.68 23.62
N HIS A 60 13.65 18.01 22.61
CA HIS A 60 13.56 19.27 21.87
C HIS A 60 12.23 19.39 21.12
N LEU A 61 11.81 18.33 20.42
CA LEU A 61 10.51 18.29 19.75
C LEU A 61 9.35 18.42 20.74
N ALA A 62 9.44 17.76 21.91
CA ALA A 62 8.44 17.88 22.97
C ALA A 62 8.30 19.33 23.48
N THR A 63 9.39 20.10 23.53
CA THR A 63 9.33 21.52 23.86
C THR A 63 8.56 22.33 22.82
N HIS A 64 8.72 22.04 21.52
CA HIS A 64 7.88 22.67 20.48
C HIS A 64 6.41 22.29 20.59
N LEU A 65 6.12 21.01 20.88
CA LEU A 65 4.74 20.55 21.05
C LEU A 65 4.07 21.20 22.26
N ARG A 66 4.79 21.38 23.38
CA ARG A 66 4.28 22.07 24.57
C ARG A 66 4.10 23.57 24.37
N ALA A 67 5.00 24.20 23.61
CA ALA A 67 4.90 25.62 23.27
C ALA A 67 3.81 25.90 22.23
N ALA A 68 3.32 24.88 21.51
CA ALA A 68 2.20 25.02 20.61
C ALA A 68 0.88 24.95 21.40
N SER A 69 -0.03 25.91 21.17
CA SER A 69 -1.36 25.97 21.81
C SER A 69 -2.34 24.88 21.32
N GLY A 70 -1.87 23.66 21.05
CA GLY A 70 -2.65 22.57 20.46
C GLY A 70 -2.97 22.76 18.98
N PRO A 71 -3.62 21.75 18.35
CA PRO A 71 -4.05 21.81 16.95
C PRO A 71 -5.18 22.82 16.77
N ARG A 72 -5.03 23.70 15.78
CA ARG A 72 -5.99 24.76 15.43
C ARG A 72 -7.16 24.19 14.63
N PRO A 73 -8.42 24.38 15.05
CA PRO A 73 -9.60 23.89 14.32
C PRO A 73 -9.71 24.41 12.88
N GLU A 74 -9.24 25.65 12.66
CA GLU A 74 -9.21 26.34 11.36
C GLU A 74 -8.01 25.94 10.49
N ALA A 75 -7.06 25.17 11.04
CA ALA A 75 -5.91 24.73 10.28
C ALA A 75 -6.31 23.64 9.28
N TYR A 76 -5.89 23.81 8.03
CA TYR A 76 -5.97 22.72 7.05
C TYR A 76 -4.60 22.07 6.91
N CYS A 77 -4.61 20.78 6.58
CA CYS A 77 -3.37 20.11 6.19
C CYS A 77 -2.75 20.89 5.03
N ALA A 78 -1.52 21.40 5.21
CA ALA A 78 -0.76 22.08 4.16
C ALA A 78 -0.26 21.11 3.08
N CYS A 79 -0.99 20.02 2.84
CA CYS A 79 -0.75 19.02 1.82
C CYS A 79 -1.12 19.51 0.40
N ARG A 80 -1.16 20.83 0.16
CA ARG A 80 -1.12 21.39 -1.20
C ARG A 80 0.24 21.19 -1.90
N ALA A 81 1.19 20.50 -1.27
CA ALA A 81 2.28 19.85 -2.00
C ALA A 81 1.67 18.70 -2.84
N GLU A 82 1.98 18.66 -4.13
CA GLU A 82 1.28 17.94 -5.20
C GLU A 82 1.14 16.40 -5.08
N ASP A 83 1.40 15.77 -3.93
CA ASP A 83 1.41 14.32 -3.74
C ASP A 83 0.89 13.85 -2.37
N CYS A 84 -0.30 14.31 -1.96
CA CYS A 84 -0.98 13.72 -0.82
C CYS A 84 -1.86 12.54 -1.25
N HIS A 85 -1.39 11.33 -0.93
CA HIS A 85 -1.97 10.01 -1.21
C HIS A 85 -3.47 9.81 -0.84
N THR A 86 -4.08 10.71 -0.08
CA THR A 86 -5.49 10.64 0.33
C THR A 86 -6.44 11.55 -0.47
N HIS A 87 -5.95 12.32 -1.46
CA HIS A 87 -6.78 13.23 -2.27
C HIS A 87 -7.11 12.73 -3.68
N VAL A 88 -6.72 11.51 -4.05
CA VAL A 88 -7.08 10.92 -5.35
C VAL A 88 -8.49 10.32 -5.27
N ARG A 89 -9.43 10.85 -6.08
CA ARG A 89 -10.78 10.27 -6.25
C ARG A 89 -10.68 8.85 -6.83
N THR A 90 -11.60 7.99 -6.41
CA THR A 90 -11.79 6.64 -6.95
C THR A 90 -12.49 6.61 -8.32
N ASP A 91 -13.04 7.73 -8.80
CA ASP A 91 -13.82 7.76 -10.04
C ASP A 91 -13.26 8.80 -11.00
N GLY A 92 -12.68 8.33 -12.11
CA GLY A 92 -12.56 8.97 -13.44
C GLY A 92 -11.97 10.40 -13.59
N PRO A 93 -11.28 10.71 -14.70
CA PRO A 93 -10.81 12.07 -14.94
C PRO A 93 -11.90 12.94 -15.57
N ARG A 94 -12.01 14.18 -15.04
CA ARG A 94 -12.75 15.37 -15.52
C ARG A 94 -14.08 15.66 -14.79
N ASP A 95 -13.92 16.32 -13.65
CA ASP A 95 -14.50 17.65 -13.42
C ASP A 95 -13.73 18.35 -12.30
N ARG A 96 -13.46 19.65 -12.43
CA ARG A 96 -12.85 20.46 -11.34
C ARG A 96 -13.83 20.53 -10.17
N ALA A 97 -13.78 19.54 -9.30
CA ALA A 97 -14.49 19.56 -8.03
C ALA A 97 -13.79 20.55 -7.06
N PRO A 98 -14.54 21.31 -6.25
CA PRO A 98 -13.98 22.28 -5.31
C PRO A 98 -13.08 21.58 -4.29
N ALA A 99 -12.06 22.30 -3.82
CA ALA A 99 -11.01 21.87 -2.89
C ALA A 99 -11.48 20.75 -1.94
N SER A 100 -11.12 19.50 -2.28
CA SER A 100 -11.55 18.30 -1.58
C SER A 100 -11.20 18.39 -0.10
N ARG A 101 -12.22 18.31 0.75
CA ARG A 101 -12.12 18.48 2.20
C ARG A 101 -11.31 17.34 2.80
N CYS A 102 -10.25 17.68 3.52
CA CYS A 102 -9.60 16.80 4.47
C CYS A 102 -10.67 16.18 5.40
N GLY A 103 -10.66 14.85 5.58
CA GLY A 103 -11.63 14.15 6.42
C GLY A 103 -11.13 13.92 7.86
N GLY A 104 -11.99 14.18 8.85
CA GLY A 104 -11.70 14.00 10.28
C GLY A 104 -11.16 15.27 10.96
N PRO A 105 -11.09 15.28 12.30
CA PRO A 105 -10.60 16.44 13.06
C PRO A 105 -9.14 16.74 12.74
N VAL A 106 -8.74 18.00 12.90
CA VAL A 106 -7.32 18.39 12.82
C VAL A 106 -6.59 17.78 14.02
N VAL A 107 -5.46 17.17 13.78
CA VAL A 107 -4.59 16.54 14.77
C VAL A 107 -3.19 17.09 14.66
N LEU A 108 -2.49 17.10 15.78
CA LEU A 108 -1.05 17.24 15.83
C LEU A 108 -0.46 15.82 15.85
N ALA A 109 0.29 15.45 14.81
CA ALA A 109 0.88 14.13 14.65
C ALA A 109 2.40 14.22 14.61
N VAL A 110 3.08 13.27 15.26
CA VAL A 110 4.53 13.10 15.21
C VAL A 110 4.87 11.90 14.36
N ILE A 111 5.70 12.10 13.36
CA ILE A 111 6.25 11.07 12.48
C ILE A 111 7.73 10.92 12.78
N ASN A 112 8.20 9.68 12.91
CA ASN A 112 9.64 9.39 12.96
C ASN A 112 10.07 8.45 11.84
N ASP A 113 11.33 8.55 11.44
CA ASP A 113 11.99 7.52 10.66
C ASP A 113 12.23 6.25 11.51
N ARG A 114 12.19 5.09 10.86
CA ARG A 114 12.45 3.78 11.47
C ARG A 114 13.83 3.70 12.11
N GLN A 115 14.80 4.46 11.59
CA GLN A 115 16.17 4.47 12.12
C GLN A 115 16.39 5.61 13.14
N GLY A 116 15.35 6.37 13.48
CA GLY A 116 15.41 7.43 14.50
C GLY A 116 16.37 8.56 14.13
N ARG A 117 16.53 8.85 12.83
CA ARG A 117 17.40 9.92 12.33
C ARG A 117 16.68 11.26 12.18
N TRP A 118 15.35 11.26 12.15
CA TRP A 118 14.56 12.48 12.17
C TRP A 118 13.17 12.25 12.75
N TRP A 119 12.60 13.35 13.23
CA TRP A 119 11.23 13.45 13.72
C TRP A 119 10.58 14.68 13.11
N ARG A 120 9.33 14.53 12.72
CA ARG A 120 8.51 15.61 12.18
C ARG A 120 7.21 15.68 12.94
N ALA A 121 6.95 16.80 13.61
CA ALA A 121 5.61 17.12 14.09
C ALA A 121 4.86 17.90 13.01
N LEU A 122 3.59 17.58 12.80
CA LEU A 122 2.77 18.26 11.80
C LEU A 122 1.30 18.35 12.23
N GLU A 123 0.68 19.47 11.90
CA GLU A 123 -0.75 19.72 12.08
C GLU A 123 -1.48 19.33 10.79
N CYS A 124 -2.28 18.26 10.81
CA CYS A 124 -3.01 17.75 9.64
C CYS A 124 -4.34 17.12 10.04
N CYS A 125 -5.15 16.62 9.10
CA CYS A 125 -6.33 15.86 9.48
C CYS A 125 -5.99 14.45 9.98
N ALA A 126 -6.86 13.89 10.83
CA ALA A 126 -6.71 12.54 11.36
C ALA A 126 -6.49 11.46 10.28
N ARG A 127 -7.08 11.63 9.09
CA ARG A 127 -6.92 10.70 7.97
C ARG A 127 -5.51 10.75 7.35
N CYS A 128 -4.91 11.93 7.24
CA CYS A 128 -3.52 12.08 6.81
C CYS A 128 -2.54 11.52 7.84
N ALA A 129 -2.84 11.68 9.14
CA ALA A 129 -2.05 11.05 10.20
C ALA A 129 -2.12 9.51 10.11
N ALA A 130 -3.33 8.94 9.99
CA ALA A 130 -3.52 7.49 9.94
C ALA A 130 -2.84 6.81 8.74
N ALA A 131 -2.65 7.52 7.64
CA ALA A 131 -2.02 6.98 6.45
C ALA A 131 -0.48 6.92 6.53
N HIS A 132 0.13 7.55 7.54
CA HIS A 132 1.57 7.44 7.77
C HIS A 132 1.87 6.34 8.81
N PRO A 133 2.58 5.25 8.47
CA PRO A 133 2.74 4.08 9.35
C PRO A 133 3.45 4.35 10.69
N SER A 134 4.28 5.39 10.75
CA SER A 134 4.98 5.81 11.97
C SER A 134 4.38 7.06 12.63
N ALA A 135 3.21 7.54 12.17
CA ALA A 135 2.55 8.66 12.82
C ALA A 135 1.96 8.26 14.17
N LYS A 136 2.18 9.10 15.17
CA LYS A 136 1.49 9.08 16.46
C LYS A 136 0.75 10.39 16.65
N VAL A 137 -0.56 10.33 16.86
CA VAL A 137 -1.37 11.50 17.19
C VAL A 137 -1.08 11.89 18.64
N VAL A 138 -0.64 13.13 18.86
CA VAL A 138 -0.30 13.66 20.18
C VAL A 138 -1.37 14.62 20.73
N ALA A 139 -2.19 15.22 19.87
CA ALA A 139 -3.34 16.03 20.24
C ALA A 139 -4.36 16.10 19.09
N THR A 140 -5.63 16.29 19.41
CA THR A 140 -6.73 16.43 18.45
C THR A 140 -7.46 17.75 18.74
N ALA A 141 -7.82 18.49 17.71
CA ALA A 141 -8.55 19.74 17.83
C ALA A 141 -9.95 19.44 18.38
N PRO A 142 -10.46 20.26 19.32
CA PRO A 142 -11.85 20.14 19.73
C PRO A 142 -12.73 20.32 18.49
N ALA A 143 -13.75 19.47 18.36
CA ALA A 143 -14.72 19.60 17.28
C ALA A 143 -15.32 21.00 17.34
N ALA A 144 -15.31 21.73 16.22
CA ALA A 144 -16.11 22.93 16.10
C ALA A 144 -17.56 22.52 16.40
N GLY A 145 -18.08 22.98 17.54
CA GLY A 145 -19.48 22.78 17.86
C GLY A 145 -20.33 23.34 16.71
N PRO A 146 -21.53 22.79 16.46
CA PRO A 146 -22.41 23.38 15.46
C PRO A 146 -22.56 24.87 15.78
N ALA A 147 -22.19 25.72 14.82
CA ALA A 147 -22.49 27.13 14.86
C ALA A 147 -23.99 27.26 15.19
N PRO A 148 -24.38 28.11 16.16
CA PRO A 148 -25.78 28.29 16.47
C PRO A 148 -26.46 28.69 15.17
N ALA A 149 -27.45 27.90 14.74
CA ALA A 149 -28.27 28.22 13.59
C ALA A 149 -28.71 29.68 13.76
N ALA A 150 -28.36 30.51 12.77
CA ALA A 150 -28.76 31.89 12.71
C ALA A 150 -30.29 31.92 12.85
N ALA A 151 -30.73 32.24 14.05
CA ALA A 151 -32.11 32.53 14.36
C ALA A 151 -32.49 33.71 13.47
N GLY A 152 -33.46 33.47 12.59
CA GLY A 152 -34.26 34.56 12.05
C GLY A 152 -34.75 35.40 13.23
N SER A 153 -34.39 36.67 13.23
CA SER A 153 -34.88 37.67 14.18
C SER A 153 -35.72 38.67 13.40
N PRO A 154 -36.61 39.45 14.06
CA PRO A 154 -37.25 39.22 15.36
C PRO A 154 -38.75 39.61 15.37
N ALA A 155 -39.48 39.20 16.40
CA ALA A 155 -40.37 40.12 17.14
C ALA A 155 -40.95 39.44 18.39
N GLY A 156 -40.64 40.02 19.56
CA GLY A 156 -41.61 40.13 20.65
C GLY A 156 -41.38 39.25 21.89
N GLY A 157 -40.87 39.88 22.96
CA GLY A 157 -41.18 39.53 24.36
C GLY A 157 -40.27 38.47 24.98
N ALA A 158 -39.08 38.80 25.49
CA ALA A 158 -38.83 39.40 26.81
C ALA A 158 -38.99 38.46 28.02
N ARG A 159 -37.84 38.29 28.71
CA ARG A 159 -37.58 37.88 30.12
C ARG A 159 -37.64 36.38 30.43
N ALA A 160 -36.53 35.68 30.73
CA ALA A 160 -35.62 35.78 31.89
C ALA A 160 -36.37 35.37 33.19
N VAL A 161 -35.93 34.49 34.09
CA VAL A 161 -34.63 34.00 34.55
C VAL A 161 -34.84 32.61 35.20
N ALA A 162 -33.76 31.81 35.26
CA ALA A 162 -33.56 30.53 35.99
C ALA A 162 -33.77 30.65 37.53
N PRO A 163 -33.38 29.71 38.43
CA PRO A 163 -32.82 28.34 38.26
C PRO A 163 -33.38 27.22 39.20
N ARG A 164 -33.21 25.94 38.77
CA ARG A 164 -32.69 24.71 39.48
C ARG A 164 -33.05 24.41 40.98
N PRO A 165 -32.85 23.17 41.49
CA PRO A 165 -33.37 21.82 41.20
C PRO A 165 -34.02 21.20 42.50
N PRO A 166 -33.85 19.89 42.83
CA PRO A 166 -34.68 18.73 42.50
C PRO A 166 -35.32 18.05 43.73
N ALA A 167 -36.17 17.03 43.51
CA ALA A 167 -36.50 15.86 44.36
C ALA A 167 -38.00 15.53 44.20
N GLN A 168 -38.33 14.36 43.65
CA GLN A 168 -38.73 13.14 44.39
C GLN A 168 -39.85 13.38 45.41
N ILE A 169 -40.96 12.66 45.21
CA ILE A 169 -41.80 11.93 46.18
C ILE A 169 -43.18 11.73 45.51
N GLY A 170 -43.58 10.47 45.28
CA GLY A 170 -44.98 10.15 44.92
C GLY A 170 -45.87 10.18 46.17
N PRO A 171 -46.87 9.30 46.29
CA PRO A 171 -48.01 9.00 45.42
C PRO A 171 -49.31 9.49 46.08
N GLN A 172 -50.48 9.40 45.42
CA GLN A 172 -51.82 9.15 46.03
C GLN A 172 -52.87 9.10 44.89
N PHE A 173 -53.56 7.96 44.65
CA PHE A 173 -54.75 7.42 45.36
C PHE A 173 -55.92 8.44 45.33
N SER A 174 -57.20 8.12 45.10
CA SER A 174 -57.97 6.93 44.73
C SER A 174 -59.45 7.35 44.63
N HIS A 175 -60.28 6.44 44.09
CA HIS A 175 -61.67 6.09 44.44
C HIS A 175 -62.58 6.00 43.20
N ALA A 176 -63.00 4.78 42.78
CA ALA A 176 -63.99 3.86 43.36
C ALA A 176 -65.42 4.30 43.00
N ALA A 177 -66.42 3.47 42.70
CA ALA A 177 -66.64 2.03 42.55
C ALA A 177 -67.92 1.93 41.66
N SER A 178 -68.30 0.82 41.03
CA SER A 178 -68.99 -0.30 41.69
C SER A 178 -69.33 -1.39 40.66
N ALA A 179 -69.21 -2.64 41.10
CA ALA A 179 -69.75 -3.86 40.47
C ALA A 179 -71.22 -4.09 40.97
N PRO A 180 -71.99 -5.16 40.62
CA PRO A 180 -71.58 -6.57 40.48
C PRO A 180 -72.20 -7.39 39.32
N ALA A 181 -71.73 -8.64 39.22
CA ALA A 181 -71.93 -9.67 38.18
C ALA A 181 -73.34 -10.32 38.14
N PRO A 182 -73.62 -11.15 37.11
CA PRO A 182 -73.47 -12.61 37.29
C PRO A 182 -72.94 -13.37 36.04
N VAL A 183 -72.42 -14.59 36.27
CA VAL A 183 -72.05 -15.63 35.26
C VAL A 183 -73.22 -16.65 35.18
N PRO A 184 -73.45 -17.47 34.12
CA PRO A 184 -72.57 -18.60 33.74
C PRO A 184 -72.58 -19.02 32.24
N GLU A 185 -71.82 -20.09 31.94
CA GLU A 185 -71.91 -21.05 30.80
C GLU A 185 -71.05 -20.86 29.53
N GLY A 186 -69.97 -21.68 29.47
CA GLY A 186 -69.85 -22.77 28.48
C GLY A 186 -69.57 -22.43 27.01
N VAL A 187 -68.29 -22.29 26.64
CA VAL A 187 -67.82 -22.38 25.23
C VAL A 187 -66.52 -23.22 25.20
N PRO A 188 -66.37 -24.20 24.28
CA PRO A 188 -65.23 -25.12 24.28
C PRO A 188 -63.90 -24.39 24.07
N ALA A 189 -62.88 -24.87 24.79
CA ALA A 189 -61.53 -24.34 24.77
C ALA A 189 -60.97 -24.23 23.33
N ALA A 190 -60.52 -23.03 22.98
CA ALA A 190 -59.75 -22.80 21.77
C ALA A 190 -58.49 -23.69 21.79
N ARG A 191 -58.30 -24.46 20.71
CA ARG A 191 -57.06 -25.19 20.44
C ARG A 191 -55.87 -24.27 20.71
N PRO A 192 -54.84 -24.70 21.46
CA PRO A 192 -53.66 -23.86 21.65
C PRO A 192 -53.10 -23.51 20.26
N PRO A 193 -52.78 -22.23 19.99
CA PRO A 193 -52.13 -21.88 18.74
C PRO A 193 -50.83 -22.68 18.67
N ARG A 194 -50.65 -23.41 17.55
CA ARG A 194 -49.35 -24.03 17.24
C ARG A 194 -48.27 -22.97 17.48
N PRO A 195 -47.17 -23.29 18.20
CA PRO A 195 -46.16 -22.29 18.50
C PRO A 195 -45.71 -21.68 17.17
N ARG A 196 -46.06 -20.42 16.94
CA ARG A 196 -45.51 -19.64 15.84
C ARG A 196 -44.01 -19.62 16.10
N ARG A 197 -43.27 -20.48 15.39
CA ARG A 197 -41.80 -20.42 15.35
C ARG A 197 -41.45 -18.95 15.14
N LYS A 198 -40.78 -18.34 16.13
CA LYS A 198 -40.35 -16.94 16.06
C LYS A 198 -39.66 -16.77 14.72
N ARG A 199 -40.25 -15.92 13.86
CA ARG A 199 -39.77 -15.67 12.51
C ARG A 199 -38.39 -15.03 12.63
N ARG A 200 -37.32 -15.82 12.43
CA ARG A 200 -35.94 -15.34 12.51
C ARG A 200 -35.66 -14.51 11.25
N SER A 201 -35.70 -13.19 11.38
CA SER A 201 -35.06 -12.29 10.42
C SER A 201 -33.60 -12.14 10.83
N GLY A 202 -32.67 -12.49 9.93
CA GLY A 202 -31.24 -12.32 10.17
C GLY A 202 -30.65 -11.22 9.30
N LYS A 203 -29.47 -10.76 9.72
CA LYS A 203 -28.62 -9.84 8.97
C LYS A 203 -27.26 -10.47 8.80
N ILE A 204 -26.69 -10.30 7.61
CA ILE A 204 -25.31 -10.63 7.29
C ILE A 204 -24.64 -9.40 6.68
N ALA A 205 -23.53 -8.97 7.28
CA ALA A 205 -22.92 -7.66 7.00
C ALA A 205 -23.94 -6.50 7.14
N GLN A 206 -24.24 -5.80 6.04
CA GLN A 206 -25.22 -4.71 6.01
C GLN A 206 -26.56 -5.11 5.36
N ARG A 207 -26.70 -6.37 4.91
CA ARG A 207 -27.91 -6.85 4.21
C ARG A 207 -28.87 -7.54 5.17
N ILE A 208 -30.16 -7.30 4.94
CA ILE A 208 -31.25 -8.05 5.57
C ILE A 208 -31.50 -9.27 4.72
N VAL A 209 -31.50 -10.47 5.32
CA VAL A 209 -31.81 -11.70 4.61
C VAL A 209 -33.33 -11.74 4.34
N PRO A 210 -33.79 -11.82 3.08
CA PRO A 210 -35.22 -11.86 2.76
C PRO A 210 -35.89 -13.07 3.41
N PHE A 211 -37.09 -12.86 3.95
CA PHE A 211 -37.81 -13.89 4.70
C PHE A 211 -38.34 -15.01 3.80
N ASP A 212 -38.61 -14.67 2.55
CA ASP A 212 -39.12 -15.51 1.46
C ASP A 212 -37.99 -16.06 0.58
N LEU A 213 -36.72 -15.84 0.94
CA LEU A 213 -35.59 -16.41 0.21
C LEU A 213 -35.66 -17.94 0.23
N HIS A 214 -35.66 -18.54 -0.96
CA HIS A 214 -35.60 -19.98 -1.20
C HIS A 214 -34.34 -20.31 -2.00
N PRO A 215 -33.68 -21.46 -1.76
CA PRO A 215 -34.06 -22.52 -0.83
C PRO A 215 -33.94 -22.11 0.65
N VAL A 216 -34.77 -22.69 1.52
CA VAL A 216 -34.77 -22.39 2.97
C VAL A 216 -33.39 -22.60 3.61
N ALA A 217 -32.65 -23.62 3.14
CA ALA A 217 -31.29 -23.91 3.60
C ALA A 217 -30.32 -22.74 3.38
N LEU A 218 -30.42 -22.03 2.24
CA LEU A 218 -29.61 -20.84 1.98
C LEU A 218 -29.95 -19.72 2.96
N ARG A 219 -31.25 -19.52 3.22
CA ARG A 219 -31.70 -18.51 4.17
C ARG A 219 -31.17 -18.81 5.58
N GLU A 220 -31.23 -20.06 6.02
CA GLU A 220 -30.70 -20.48 7.33
C GLU A 220 -29.18 -20.28 7.42
N GLU A 221 -28.43 -20.67 6.39
CA GLU A 221 -26.97 -20.46 6.31
C GLU A 221 -26.60 -18.96 6.39
N LEU A 222 -27.32 -18.07 5.69
CA LEU A 222 -27.06 -16.63 5.73
C LEU A 222 -27.33 -16.02 7.11
N ILE A 223 -28.35 -16.49 7.81
CA ILE A 223 -28.66 -16.06 9.19
C ILE A 223 -27.56 -16.55 10.13
N GLU A 224 -27.19 -17.82 10.03
CA GLU A 224 -26.13 -18.43 10.85
C GLU A 224 -24.78 -17.73 10.64
N LEU A 225 -24.37 -17.49 9.38
CA LEU A 225 -23.15 -16.76 9.07
C LEU A 225 -23.15 -15.36 9.67
N GLY A 226 -24.28 -14.66 9.63
CA GLY A 226 -24.43 -13.36 10.29
C GLY A 226 -24.17 -13.42 11.80
N ASP A 227 -24.64 -14.49 12.46
CA ASP A 227 -24.41 -14.72 13.89
C ASP A 227 -22.96 -15.13 14.19
N LEU A 228 -22.37 -15.99 13.36
CA LEU A 228 -20.96 -16.40 13.48
C LEU A 228 -19.99 -15.23 13.31
N PHE A 229 -20.21 -14.34 12.32
CA PHE A 229 -19.39 -13.13 12.17
C PHE A 229 -19.50 -12.19 13.37
N ARG A 230 -20.71 -12.05 13.94
CA ARG A 230 -20.91 -11.24 15.17
C ARG A 230 -20.21 -11.86 16.37
N ALA A 231 -20.30 -13.19 16.53
CA ALA A 231 -19.61 -13.91 17.59
C ALA A 231 -18.09 -13.76 17.44
N TYR A 232 -17.57 -13.94 16.23
CA TYR A 232 -16.14 -13.74 15.92
C TYR A 232 -15.66 -12.33 16.27
N GLN A 233 -16.42 -11.28 15.92
CA GLN A 233 -16.09 -9.88 16.25
C GLN A 233 -16.03 -9.58 17.75
N GLN A 234 -16.68 -10.40 18.59
CA GLN A 234 -16.67 -10.24 20.06
C GLN A 234 -15.51 -10.99 20.72
N ARG A 235 -14.72 -11.77 19.98
CA ARG A 235 -13.61 -12.54 20.55
C ARG A 235 -12.45 -11.61 20.92
N PRO A 236 -11.80 -11.85 22.07
CA PRO A 236 -10.66 -11.05 22.53
C PRO A 236 -9.40 -11.27 21.66
N GLU A 237 -9.27 -12.46 21.06
CA GLU A 237 -8.14 -12.83 20.22
C GLU A 237 -8.63 -13.18 18.81
N PRO A 238 -8.03 -12.60 17.75
CA PRO A 238 -8.44 -12.86 16.37
C PRO A 238 -7.86 -14.17 15.85
N ASP A 239 -8.72 -15.15 15.55
CA ASP A 239 -8.37 -16.39 14.84
C ASP A 239 -8.53 -16.22 13.32
N LEU A 240 -7.41 -16.05 12.64
CA LEU A 240 -7.40 -15.79 11.20
C LEU A 240 -7.78 -17.00 10.34
N VAL A 241 -7.66 -18.23 10.85
CA VAL A 241 -8.09 -19.44 10.12
C VAL A 241 -9.61 -19.51 10.14
N GLU A 242 -10.20 -19.35 11.32
CA GLU A 242 -11.66 -19.28 11.47
C GLU A 242 -12.26 -18.13 10.65
N LEU A 243 -11.61 -16.96 10.66
CA LEU A 243 -12.04 -15.81 9.84
C LEU A 243 -12.04 -16.13 8.34
N SER A 244 -11.03 -16.85 7.86
CA SER A 244 -10.99 -17.31 6.48
C SER A 244 -12.16 -18.23 6.15
N GLU A 245 -12.42 -19.23 6.99
CA GLU A 245 -13.53 -20.18 6.78
C GLU A 245 -14.88 -19.46 6.74
N LEU A 246 -15.10 -18.49 7.63
CA LEU A 246 -16.30 -17.66 7.63
C LEU A 246 -16.45 -16.85 6.33
N HIS A 247 -15.35 -16.29 5.82
CA HIS A 247 -15.35 -15.58 4.54
C HIS A 247 -15.59 -16.50 3.34
N SER A 248 -15.03 -17.71 3.34
CA SER A 248 -15.26 -18.73 2.30
C SER A 248 -16.73 -19.19 2.27
N ARG A 249 -17.31 -19.50 3.44
CA ARG A 249 -18.74 -19.83 3.55
C ARG A 249 -19.62 -18.68 3.08
N LYS A 250 -19.29 -17.44 3.45
CA LYS A 250 -20.00 -16.24 2.98
C LYS A 250 -19.92 -16.08 1.46
N ALA A 251 -18.76 -16.29 0.85
CA ALA A 251 -18.60 -16.22 -0.60
C ALA A 251 -19.49 -17.25 -1.31
N LYS A 252 -19.55 -18.48 -0.80
CA LYS A 252 -20.42 -19.53 -1.33
C LYS A 252 -21.90 -19.16 -1.18
N ALA A 253 -22.33 -18.74 0.01
CA ALA A 253 -23.72 -18.35 0.26
C ALA A 253 -24.15 -17.16 -0.61
N PHE A 254 -23.28 -16.16 -0.82
CA PHE A 254 -23.58 -15.01 -1.67
C PHE A 254 -23.62 -15.36 -3.16
N ARG A 255 -22.78 -16.28 -3.63
CA ARG A 255 -22.88 -16.84 -4.99
C ARG A 255 -24.21 -17.52 -5.22
N THR A 256 -24.60 -18.44 -4.33
CA THR A 256 -25.88 -19.16 -4.45
C THR A 256 -27.06 -18.19 -4.33
N TRP A 257 -26.97 -17.15 -3.48
CA TRP A 257 -28.00 -16.12 -3.41
C TRP A 257 -28.09 -15.32 -4.72
N ALA A 258 -26.96 -14.93 -5.31
CA ALA A 258 -26.93 -14.24 -6.59
C ALA A 258 -27.49 -15.10 -7.74
N GLU A 259 -27.26 -16.41 -7.72
CA GLU A 259 -27.83 -17.34 -8.70
C GLU A 259 -29.36 -17.42 -8.60
N VAL A 260 -29.90 -17.38 -7.38
CA VAL A 260 -31.34 -17.40 -7.14
C VAL A 260 -32.02 -16.08 -7.51
N THR A 261 -31.42 -14.93 -7.18
CA THR A 261 -32.07 -13.62 -7.37
C THR A 261 -31.65 -12.90 -8.65
N GLY A 262 -30.55 -13.31 -9.28
CA GLY A 262 -29.97 -12.64 -10.45
C GLY A 262 -29.22 -11.34 -10.13
N GLU A 263 -29.03 -10.98 -8.85
CA GLU A 263 -28.37 -9.73 -8.47
C GLU A 263 -26.85 -9.76 -8.70
N THR A 264 -26.36 -8.92 -9.61
CA THR A 264 -24.92 -8.78 -9.91
C THR A 264 -24.11 -8.28 -8.70
N GLU A 265 -24.69 -7.41 -7.86
CA GLU A 265 -24.03 -6.91 -6.64
C GLU A 265 -23.66 -8.04 -5.67
N LEU A 266 -24.49 -9.08 -5.56
CA LEU A 266 -24.19 -10.24 -4.72
C LEU A 266 -23.02 -11.08 -5.25
N ARG A 267 -22.82 -11.12 -6.58
CA ARG A 267 -21.64 -11.77 -7.19
C ARG A 267 -20.36 -11.01 -6.82
N LEU A 268 -20.38 -9.69 -6.94
CA LEU A 268 -19.24 -8.84 -6.55
C LEU A 268 -18.96 -8.90 -5.04
N GLU A 269 -20.00 -9.02 -4.21
CA GLU A 269 -19.84 -9.24 -2.77
C GLU A 269 -19.27 -10.62 -2.44
N ALA A 270 -19.63 -11.65 -3.23
CA ALA A 270 -19.08 -12.99 -3.09
C ALA A 270 -17.59 -13.04 -3.44
N GLU A 271 -17.19 -12.42 -4.55
CA GLU A 271 -15.78 -12.28 -4.95
C GLU A 271 -14.96 -11.54 -3.88
N ARG A 272 -15.50 -10.44 -3.34
CA ARG A 272 -14.88 -9.72 -2.23
C ARG A 272 -14.74 -10.58 -0.97
N ALA A 273 -15.72 -11.43 -0.67
CA ALA A 273 -15.64 -12.36 0.45
C ALA A 273 -14.57 -13.44 0.22
N GLU A 274 -14.44 -13.95 -1.01
CA GLU A 274 -13.39 -14.92 -1.38
C GLU A 274 -11.98 -14.31 -1.28
N GLN A 275 -11.81 -13.06 -1.75
CA GLN A 275 -10.56 -12.31 -1.57
C GLN A 275 -10.24 -12.08 -0.08
N ALA A 276 -11.25 -11.80 0.75
CA ALA A 276 -11.07 -11.64 2.19
C ALA A 276 -10.65 -12.96 2.88
N ALA A 277 -11.17 -14.11 2.43
CA ALA A 277 -10.75 -15.42 2.91
C ALA A 277 -9.26 -15.67 2.60
N ALA A 278 -8.87 -15.46 1.34
CA ALA A 278 -7.47 -15.60 0.91
C ALA A 278 -6.53 -14.66 1.68
N ALA A 279 -6.95 -13.42 1.93
CA ALA A 279 -6.17 -12.45 2.71
C ALA A 279 -6.01 -12.87 4.19
N ALA A 280 -7.08 -13.39 4.82
CA ALA A 280 -7.02 -13.88 6.20
C ALA A 280 -6.07 -15.08 6.33
N LEU A 281 -6.13 -16.04 5.39
CA LEU A 281 -5.17 -17.15 5.34
C LEU A 281 -3.74 -16.67 5.14
N LEU A 282 -3.51 -15.77 4.17
CA LEU A 282 -2.17 -15.25 3.92
C LEU A 282 -1.60 -14.55 5.17
N GLN A 283 -2.43 -13.79 5.88
CA GLN A 283 -2.03 -13.14 7.12
C GLN A 283 -1.78 -14.14 8.24
N HIS A 284 -2.56 -15.23 8.32
CA HIS A 284 -2.31 -16.32 9.26
C HIS A 284 -0.95 -16.97 8.97
N GLN A 285 -0.70 -17.35 7.72
CA GLN A 285 0.55 -17.95 7.25
C GLN A 285 1.76 -17.05 7.54
N GLN A 286 1.62 -15.74 7.34
CA GLN A 286 2.68 -14.77 7.69
C GLN A 286 2.94 -14.66 9.19
N ARG A 287 1.94 -14.92 10.05
CA ARG A 287 2.08 -14.85 11.50
C ARG A 287 2.60 -16.15 12.11
N THR A 288 2.18 -17.30 11.59
CA THR A 288 2.53 -18.62 12.14
C THR A 288 3.70 -19.28 11.43
N GLY A 289 4.07 -18.79 10.24
CA GLY A 289 5.10 -19.42 9.40
C GLY A 289 4.67 -20.77 8.82
N GLN A 290 3.39 -21.15 8.95
CA GLN A 290 2.84 -22.41 8.47
C GLN A 290 2.10 -22.22 7.14
N SER A 291 2.35 -23.08 6.15
CA SER A 291 1.63 -23.16 4.88
C SER A 291 0.90 -24.50 4.80
N PRO A 292 -0.30 -24.59 4.18
CA PRO A 292 -1.08 -25.83 4.10
C PRO A 292 -0.50 -26.89 3.13
N ALA A 293 0.63 -26.60 2.48
CA ALA A 293 1.43 -27.59 1.77
C ALA A 293 2.53 -28.09 2.71
N GLY A 294 2.48 -29.36 3.09
CA GLY A 294 3.36 -29.98 4.09
C GLY A 294 4.84 -29.72 3.86
N ASP A 295 5.58 -29.53 4.95
CA ASP A 295 7.05 -29.50 5.09
C ASP A 295 7.88 -28.94 3.92
N GLY A 296 7.32 -27.99 3.16
CA GLY A 296 8.01 -27.21 2.16
C GLY A 296 8.41 -25.87 2.73
N GLN A 297 9.71 -25.61 2.86
CA GLN A 297 10.27 -24.34 3.32
C GLN A 297 9.69 -23.17 2.51
N VAL A 298 8.77 -22.40 3.11
CA VAL A 298 8.12 -21.25 2.46
C VAL A 298 9.15 -20.15 2.26
N THR A 299 9.71 -20.05 1.06
CA THR A 299 10.65 -18.98 0.72
C THR A 299 9.91 -17.63 0.71
N SER A 300 10.30 -16.71 1.60
CA SER A 300 9.82 -15.32 1.57
C SER A 300 10.41 -14.58 0.38
N ARG A 301 9.61 -14.40 -0.69
CA ARG A 301 10.02 -13.74 -1.93
C ARG A 301 9.86 -12.22 -1.86
N LEU A 302 10.78 -11.48 -2.50
CA LEU A 302 10.73 -10.03 -2.61
C LEU A 302 9.50 -9.55 -3.39
N LEU A 303 9.15 -10.27 -4.46
CA LEU A 303 7.90 -10.10 -5.18
C LEU A 303 6.94 -11.21 -4.71
N PRO A 304 5.92 -10.90 -3.90
CA PRO A 304 5.15 -11.93 -3.19
C PRO A 304 3.98 -12.53 -3.97
N GLY A 305 3.72 -12.11 -5.22
CA GLY A 305 2.52 -12.54 -5.93
C GLY A 305 2.72 -12.70 -7.44
N LEU A 306 1.99 -13.66 -8.01
CA LEU A 306 2.01 -14.05 -9.42
C LEU A 306 1.96 -12.85 -10.38
N THR A 307 1.04 -11.91 -10.15
CA THR A 307 0.91 -10.71 -10.99
C THR A 307 2.19 -9.86 -11.01
N GLN A 308 2.95 -9.79 -9.92
CA GLN A 308 4.23 -9.08 -9.89
C GLN A 308 5.33 -9.83 -10.66
N TRP A 309 5.26 -11.17 -10.70
CA TRP A 309 6.16 -11.99 -11.51
C TRP A 309 5.89 -11.79 -13.00
N ASP A 310 4.63 -11.73 -13.40
CA ASP A 310 4.23 -11.41 -14.77
C ASP A 310 4.70 -10.02 -15.19
N HIS A 311 4.57 -9.02 -14.31
CA HIS A 311 5.10 -7.68 -14.59
C HIS A 311 6.62 -7.64 -14.71
N ALA A 312 7.35 -8.43 -13.91
CA ALA A 312 8.80 -8.55 -14.06
C ALA A 312 9.17 -9.12 -15.44
N ARG A 313 8.50 -10.20 -15.86
CA ARG A 313 8.67 -10.81 -17.19
C ARG A 313 8.33 -9.82 -18.32
N ALA A 314 7.20 -9.12 -18.21
CA ALA A 314 6.77 -8.15 -19.22
C ALA A 314 7.77 -7.00 -19.41
N ILE A 315 8.37 -6.50 -18.32
CA ILE A 315 9.41 -5.46 -18.41
C ILE A 315 10.66 -5.99 -19.10
N LEU A 316 11.13 -7.18 -18.73
CA LEU A 316 12.33 -7.76 -19.36
C LEU A 316 12.08 -8.03 -20.84
N ALA A 317 10.91 -8.56 -21.22
CA ALA A 317 10.53 -8.75 -22.61
C ALA A 317 10.52 -7.41 -23.39
N HIS A 318 9.89 -6.38 -22.84
CA HIS A 318 9.87 -5.06 -23.47
C HIS A 318 11.28 -4.49 -23.67
N VAL A 319 12.16 -4.59 -22.66
CA VAL A 319 13.56 -4.15 -22.79
C VAL A 319 14.27 -4.95 -23.87
N ALA A 320 13.98 -6.25 -24.00
CA ALA A 320 14.63 -7.09 -24.98
C ALA A 320 14.40 -6.63 -26.42
N GLU A 321 13.17 -6.17 -26.68
CA GLU A 321 12.68 -5.71 -27.98
C GLU A 321 13.03 -4.26 -28.29
N HIS A 322 13.11 -3.39 -27.26
CA HIS A 322 13.14 -1.93 -27.45
C HIS A 322 14.46 -1.26 -27.03
N THR A 323 15.51 -2.02 -26.70
CA THR A 323 16.84 -1.43 -26.42
C THR A 323 17.49 -0.98 -27.73
N PRO A 324 17.81 0.31 -27.90
CA PRO A 324 18.26 0.87 -29.20
C PRO A 324 19.75 0.63 -29.49
N VAL A 325 20.53 0.32 -28.44
CA VAL A 325 21.99 0.14 -28.52
C VAL A 325 22.32 -1.32 -28.21
N PRO A 326 23.11 -2.01 -29.05
CA PRO A 326 23.47 -3.41 -28.81
C PRO A 326 24.42 -3.56 -27.61
N GLY A 327 24.50 -4.78 -27.08
CA GLY A 327 25.44 -5.15 -26.02
C GLY A 327 24.82 -5.25 -24.63
N ALA A 328 25.51 -5.98 -23.75
CA ALA A 328 25.01 -6.31 -22.42
C ALA A 328 24.91 -5.07 -21.50
N GLU A 329 25.88 -4.16 -21.57
CA GLU A 329 25.89 -2.92 -20.78
C GLU A 329 24.69 -2.02 -21.12
N ALA A 330 24.42 -1.84 -22.41
CA ALA A 330 23.28 -1.07 -22.90
C ALA A 330 21.95 -1.67 -22.44
N ARG A 331 21.79 -2.99 -22.58
CA ARG A 331 20.57 -3.70 -22.14
C ARG A 331 20.38 -3.65 -20.63
N LEU A 332 21.44 -3.79 -19.84
CA LEU A 332 21.36 -3.68 -18.39
C LEU A 332 20.98 -2.27 -17.93
N LEU A 333 21.55 -1.24 -18.55
CA LEU A 333 21.18 0.15 -18.30
C LEU A 333 19.71 0.41 -18.73
N ALA A 334 19.28 -0.14 -19.87
CA ALA A 334 17.90 -0.05 -20.32
C ALA A 334 16.92 -0.67 -19.32
N VAL A 335 17.23 -1.84 -18.73
CA VAL A 335 16.40 -2.43 -17.64
C VAL A 335 16.20 -1.43 -16.51
N LEU A 336 17.28 -0.79 -16.03
CA LEU A 336 17.20 0.19 -14.95
C LEU A 336 16.34 1.40 -15.35
N LEU A 337 16.60 1.99 -16.51
CA LEU A 337 15.92 3.21 -16.97
C LEU A 337 14.43 2.94 -17.24
N THR A 338 14.09 1.81 -17.87
CA THR A 338 12.70 1.37 -18.06
C THR A 338 12.00 1.21 -16.72
N LEU A 339 12.62 0.57 -15.72
CA LEU A 339 12.03 0.43 -14.37
C LEU A 339 11.83 1.78 -13.66
N ARG A 340 12.71 2.76 -13.89
CA ARG A 340 12.57 4.12 -13.33
C ARG A 340 11.40 4.88 -13.94
N SER A 341 11.11 4.65 -15.22
CA SER A 341 10.17 5.43 -16.03
C SER A 341 8.88 4.70 -16.43
N ALA A 342 8.71 3.43 -16.04
CA ALA A 342 7.68 2.52 -16.56
C ALA A 342 6.20 2.99 -16.49
N LEU A 343 5.85 3.97 -15.66
CA LEU A 343 4.45 4.38 -15.48
C LEU A 343 4.03 5.58 -16.32
N THR A 344 4.95 6.51 -16.54
CA THR A 344 4.66 7.82 -17.12
C THR A 344 5.59 8.15 -18.28
N GLY A 345 6.50 7.24 -18.61
CA GLY A 345 7.66 7.50 -19.45
C GLY A 345 8.68 8.44 -18.83
N THR A 346 8.45 8.91 -17.60
CA THR A 346 9.36 9.81 -16.89
C THR A 346 9.80 9.21 -15.56
N GLY A 347 11.05 9.49 -15.18
CA GLY A 347 11.69 8.95 -14.00
C GLY A 347 12.75 9.88 -13.45
N ASN A 348 13.32 9.51 -12.32
CA ASN A 348 14.47 10.19 -11.75
C ASN A 348 15.65 9.24 -11.76
N LEU A 349 16.80 9.77 -12.18
CA LEU A 349 18.08 9.07 -12.16
C LEU A 349 19.07 9.88 -11.34
N VAL A 350 19.95 9.18 -10.64
CA VAL A 350 21.11 9.80 -9.99
C VAL A 350 22.37 9.12 -10.49
N GLY A 351 23.49 9.86 -10.51
CA GLY A 351 24.76 9.29 -10.95
C GLY A 351 25.19 8.06 -10.15
N GLN A 352 24.76 7.95 -8.88
CA GLN A 352 24.99 6.75 -8.08
C GLN A 352 24.29 5.50 -8.63
N ASP A 353 23.12 5.63 -9.26
CA ASP A 353 22.41 4.50 -9.86
C ASP A 353 23.21 3.93 -11.03
N VAL A 354 23.77 4.81 -11.87
CA VAL A 354 24.62 4.44 -13.01
C VAL A 354 25.94 3.83 -12.55
N ARG A 355 26.64 4.48 -11.61
CA ARG A 355 27.91 3.97 -11.05
C ARG A 355 27.76 2.64 -10.29
N GLY A 356 26.53 2.26 -9.92
CA GLY A 356 26.25 0.97 -9.29
C GLY A 356 26.26 -0.22 -10.28
N LEU A 357 26.18 0.07 -11.57
CA LEU A 357 26.21 -0.91 -12.66
C LEU A 357 27.66 -1.20 -13.10
N PRO A 358 27.95 -2.40 -13.62
CA PRO A 358 29.27 -2.74 -14.16
C PRO A 358 29.39 -2.21 -15.60
N LEU A 359 29.44 -0.88 -15.75
CA LEU A 359 29.59 -0.22 -17.04
C LEU A 359 31.06 0.18 -17.24
N THR A 360 31.58 -0.07 -18.43
CA THR A 360 32.97 0.27 -18.77
C THR A 360 33.11 1.75 -19.03
N ASP A 361 32.25 2.30 -19.89
CA ASP A 361 32.14 3.74 -20.17
C ASP A 361 30.68 4.20 -20.05
N PRO A 362 30.24 4.61 -18.84
CA PRO A 362 28.87 5.05 -18.63
C PRO A 362 28.56 6.38 -19.35
N GLU A 363 29.55 7.22 -19.63
CA GLU A 363 29.32 8.53 -20.25
C GLU A 363 29.04 8.35 -21.74
N GLU A 364 29.89 7.59 -22.45
CA GLU A 364 29.69 7.26 -23.86
C GLU A 364 28.37 6.52 -24.08
N LEU A 365 28.07 5.52 -23.23
CA LEU A 365 26.85 4.72 -23.36
C LEU A 365 25.58 5.57 -23.18
N ILE A 366 25.54 6.46 -22.18
CA ILE A 366 24.40 7.36 -22.00
C ILE A 366 24.29 8.32 -23.18
N GLY A 367 25.42 8.85 -23.68
CA GLY A 367 25.46 9.69 -24.88
C GLY A 367 24.78 9.02 -26.07
N ARG A 368 25.12 7.76 -26.36
CA ARG A 368 24.52 6.99 -27.46
C ARG A 368 23.01 6.77 -27.30
N LEU A 369 22.52 6.57 -26.06
CA LEU A 369 21.08 6.45 -25.79
C LEU A 369 20.33 7.78 -25.99
N VAL A 370 21.01 8.91 -25.74
CA VAL A 370 20.46 10.25 -25.99
C VAL A 370 20.46 10.56 -27.48
N GLU A 371 21.55 10.28 -28.18
CA GLU A 371 21.67 10.46 -29.63
C GLU A 371 20.64 9.63 -30.41
N SER A 372 20.30 8.44 -29.93
CA SER A 372 19.25 7.61 -30.53
C SER A 372 17.83 8.12 -30.28
N GLY A 373 17.66 9.19 -29.49
CA GLY A 373 16.37 9.73 -29.08
C GLY A 373 15.58 8.83 -28.10
N TRP A 374 16.19 7.76 -27.61
CA TRP A 374 15.52 6.81 -26.72
C TRP A 374 15.48 7.31 -25.27
N LEU A 375 16.51 8.04 -24.86
CA LEU A 375 16.60 8.70 -23.56
C LEU A 375 16.68 10.22 -23.77
N SER A 376 15.96 10.99 -22.98
CA SER A 376 16.15 12.45 -22.91
C SER A 376 16.14 12.94 -21.47
N PHE A 377 16.92 13.99 -21.20
CA PHE A 377 16.99 14.66 -19.91
C PHE A 377 17.58 16.06 -20.08
N PRO A 378 17.33 16.99 -19.15
CA PRO A 378 17.95 18.32 -19.20
C PRO A 378 19.41 18.27 -18.73
N GLY A 379 20.27 19.05 -19.37
CA GLY A 379 21.68 19.17 -19.01
C GLY A 379 22.59 18.21 -19.78
N THR A 380 23.82 18.02 -19.28
CA THR A 380 24.83 17.16 -19.91
C THR A 380 24.92 15.78 -19.25
N VAL A 381 25.53 14.81 -19.94
CA VAL A 381 25.80 13.48 -19.37
C VAL A 381 26.68 13.59 -18.12
N GLU A 382 27.69 14.46 -18.15
CA GLU A 382 28.56 14.74 -17.01
C GLU A 382 27.75 15.24 -15.79
N GLU A 383 26.82 16.18 -15.99
CA GLU A 383 25.94 16.67 -14.93
C GLU A 383 25.04 15.57 -14.36
N LEU A 384 24.49 14.71 -15.22
CA LEU A 384 23.71 13.55 -14.79
C LEU A 384 24.57 12.58 -13.96
N LEU A 385 25.80 12.30 -14.38
CA LEU A 385 26.72 11.46 -13.61
C LEU A 385 27.12 12.15 -12.30
N ALA A 386 27.27 13.47 -12.26
CA ALA A 386 27.58 14.23 -11.05
C ALA A 386 26.38 14.37 -10.08
N SER A 387 25.15 14.13 -10.55
CA SER A 387 23.91 14.29 -9.79
C SER A 387 23.86 13.44 -8.50
N ARG A 388 23.11 13.95 -7.52
CA ARG A 388 22.99 13.37 -6.17
C ARG A 388 21.53 13.11 -5.81
N PRO A 389 21.22 12.25 -4.82
CA PRO A 389 19.85 12.00 -4.38
C PRO A 389 19.05 13.25 -4.00
N GLU A 390 19.72 14.31 -3.53
CA GLU A 390 19.09 15.59 -3.19
C GLU A 390 18.70 16.42 -4.42
N SER A 391 19.30 16.14 -5.58
CA SER A 391 19.05 16.81 -6.86
C SER A 391 19.16 15.77 -7.98
N PRO A 392 18.16 14.89 -8.12
CA PRO A 392 18.16 13.87 -9.16
C PRO A 392 17.89 14.50 -10.52
N THR A 393 18.46 13.90 -11.57
CA THR A 393 18.19 14.29 -12.94
C THR A 393 16.87 13.66 -13.40
N PRO A 394 15.86 14.46 -13.81
CA PRO A 394 14.66 13.91 -14.42
C PRO A 394 15.00 13.35 -15.80
N ILE A 395 14.56 12.13 -16.06
CA ILE A 395 14.76 11.43 -17.34
C ILE A 395 13.42 11.12 -17.99
N THR A 396 13.41 11.04 -19.31
CA THR A 396 12.26 10.67 -20.12
C THR A 396 12.66 9.59 -21.12
N ILE A 397 11.82 8.56 -21.24
CA ILE A 397 11.87 7.55 -22.30
C ILE A 397 10.57 7.70 -23.09
N PRO A 398 10.60 8.31 -24.29
CA PRO A 398 9.39 8.63 -25.06
C PRO A 398 8.50 7.41 -25.34
N SER A 399 9.08 6.25 -25.64
CA SER A 399 8.33 5.01 -25.93
C SER A 399 7.54 4.46 -24.74
N LEU A 400 7.83 4.92 -23.51
CA LEU A 400 7.12 4.53 -22.29
C LEU A 400 6.05 5.55 -21.89
N MET A 401 5.96 6.70 -22.58
CA MET A 401 4.96 7.71 -22.29
C MET A 401 3.58 7.21 -22.74
N PRO A 402 2.51 7.45 -21.95
CA PRO A 402 1.14 7.24 -22.43
C PRO A 402 0.87 8.12 -23.66
N GLY A 403 0.38 7.53 -24.74
CA GLY A 403 -0.02 8.24 -25.95
C GLY A 403 -1.44 8.78 -25.89
N GLU A 404 -1.87 9.50 -26.93
CA GLU A 404 -3.28 9.94 -27.07
C GLU A 404 -4.25 8.75 -27.22
N ASP A 405 -3.76 7.62 -27.74
CA ASP A 405 -4.53 6.42 -28.07
C ASP A 405 -4.67 5.38 -26.92
N GLY A 406 -4.04 5.60 -25.76
CA GLY A 406 -4.16 4.63 -24.66
C GLY A 406 -3.07 4.66 -23.58
N PRO A 407 -3.17 3.78 -22.57
CA PRO A 407 -2.16 3.65 -21.53
C PRO A 407 -0.80 3.22 -22.13
N GLY A 408 0.29 3.62 -21.48
CA GLY A 408 1.64 3.16 -21.86
C GLY A 408 1.81 1.64 -21.77
N PRO A 409 2.99 1.09 -22.14
CA PRO A 409 3.17 -0.36 -22.33
C PRO A 409 3.01 -1.21 -21.07
N PHE A 410 2.93 -0.59 -19.89
CA PHE A 410 2.79 -1.27 -18.62
C PHE A 410 1.55 -0.82 -17.85
N VAL A 411 0.74 -1.79 -17.43
CA VAL A 411 -0.54 -1.57 -16.75
C VAL A 411 -0.48 -1.70 -15.22
N PHE A 412 0.72 -1.82 -14.63
CA PHE A 412 0.86 -1.99 -13.18
C PHE A 412 0.77 -0.67 -12.40
N GLY A 413 0.18 -0.71 -11.20
CA GLY A 413 -0.04 0.49 -10.39
C GLY A 413 1.24 1.08 -9.76
N ARG A 414 1.14 2.33 -9.28
CA ARG A 414 2.24 3.09 -8.63
C ARG A 414 2.94 2.38 -7.47
N LYS A 415 2.27 1.44 -6.79
CA LYS A 415 2.84 0.65 -5.68
C LYS A 415 3.69 -0.54 -6.15
N THR A 416 3.47 -1.01 -7.37
CA THR A 416 4.16 -2.18 -7.92
C THR A 416 5.50 -1.79 -8.52
N ARG A 417 5.59 -0.65 -9.20
CA ARG A 417 6.83 -0.16 -9.82
C ARG A 417 8.03 -0.11 -8.85
N PRO A 418 7.94 0.47 -7.63
CA PRO A 418 9.07 0.50 -6.71
C PRO A 418 9.50 -0.90 -6.24
N LYS A 419 8.57 -1.85 -6.16
CA LYS A 419 8.90 -3.25 -5.82
C LYS A 419 9.67 -3.93 -6.94
N LEU A 420 9.22 -3.76 -8.19
CA LEU A 420 9.93 -4.28 -9.37
C LEU A 420 11.33 -3.66 -9.50
N SER A 421 11.43 -2.34 -9.35
CA SER A 421 12.72 -1.64 -9.37
C SER A 421 13.64 -2.12 -8.26
N GLY A 422 13.13 -2.24 -7.02
CA GLY A 422 13.90 -2.77 -5.90
C GLY A 422 14.31 -4.24 -6.06
N TRP A 423 13.45 -5.07 -6.66
CA TRP A 423 13.76 -6.46 -6.99
C TRP A 423 14.91 -6.56 -8.00
N ALA A 424 14.82 -5.85 -9.13
CA ALA A 424 15.87 -5.88 -10.14
C ALA A 424 17.21 -5.34 -9.58
N GLN A 425 17.16 -4.27 -8.78
CA GLN A 425 18.34 -3.75 -8.09
C GLN A 425 18.95 -4.76 -7.11
N ARG A 426 18.14 -5.62 -6.48
CA ARG A 426 18.64 -6.69 -5.59
C ARG A 426 19.32 -7.81 -6.36
N VAL A 427 18.78 -8.18 -7.53
CA VAL A 427 19.39 -9.16 -8.43
C VAL A 427 20.73 -8.63 -8.97
N VAL A 428 20.70 -7.47 -9.64
CA VAL A 428 21.87 -6.85 -10.29
C VAL A 428 22.92 -6.40 -9.26
N GLY A 429 22.47 -5.96 -8.09
CA GLY A 429 23.32 -5.50 -6.99
C GLY A 429 23.72 -6.61 -6.01
N ASP A 430 23.51 -7.88 -6.35
CA ASP A 430 23.80 -9.00 -5.45
C ASP A 430 25.25 -8.95 -4.93
N LYS A 431 25.40 -9.23 -3.64
CA LYS A 431 26.69 -9.08 -2.95
C LYS A 431 27.76 -10.00 -3.53
N LYS A 432 27.43 -11.23 -3.94
CA LYS A 432 28.42 -12.18 -4.47
C LYS A 432 28.80 -11.83 -5.90
N LEU A 433 27.83 -11.47 -6.74
CA LEU A 433 28.09 -10.94 -8.10
C LEU A 433 29.04 -9.74 -8.06
N ARG A 434 28.75 -8.76 -7.18
CA ARG A 434 29.62 -7.58 -7.00
C ARG A 434 31.02 -7.92 -6.50
N LYS A 435 31.14 -8.84 -5.55
CA LYS A 435 32.45 -9.27 -5.01
C LYS A 435 33.30 -9.99 -6.06
N LYS A 436 32.66 -10.76 -6.94
CA LYS A 436 33.31 -11.45 -8.06
C LYS A 436 33.56 -10.52 -9.27
N LYS A 437 33.16 -9.24 -9.18
CA LYS A 437 33.30 -8.23 -10.24
C LYS A 437 32.68 -8.68 -11.57
N THR A 438 31.54 -9.37 -11.51
CA THR A 438 30.89 -9.86 -12.73
C THR A 438 30.38 -8.72 -13.60
N GLY A 439 30.44 -8.94 -14.92
CA GLY A 439 30.01 -8.02 -15.97
C GLY A 439 28.50 -7.86 -16.08
N ALA A 440 28.08 -7.05 -17.05
CA ALA A 440 26.67 -6.78 -17.30
C ALA A 440 25.91 -8.01 -17.83
N ASP A 441 26.56 -8.80 -18.67
CA ASP A 441 26.11 -10.09 -19.23
C ASP A 441 25.70 -11.10 -18.16
N VAL A 442 26.56 -11.34 -17.15
CA VAL A 442 26.26 -12.25 -16.04
C VAL A 442 25.09 -11.74 -15.19
N ARG A 443 24.97 -10.42 -15.03
CA ARG A 443 23.86 -9.81 -14.27
C ARG A 443 22.54 -9.85 -15.05
N LEU A 444 22.59 -9.78 -16.38
CA LEU A 444 21.44 -10.03 -17.25
C LEU A 444 21.01 -11.49 -17.18
N LEU A 445 21.97 -12.43 -17.21
CA LEU A 445 21.69 -13.85 -17.02
C LEU A 445 20.99 -14.11 -15.69
N ALA A 446 21.49 -13.52 -14.60
CA ALA A 446 20.86 -13.59 -13.28
C ALA A 446 19.41 -13.09 -13.28
N LEU A 447 19.12 -11.97 -13.96
CA LEU A 447 17.75 -11.45 -14.11
C LEU A 447 16.84 -12.40 -14.89
N ALA A 448 17.33 -12.97 -16.01
CA ALA A 448 16.56 -13.90 -16.83
C ALA A 448 16.25 -15.20 -16.08
N LEU A 449 17.23 -15.79 -15.39
CA LEU A 449 17.02 -17.00 -14.61
C LEU A 449 16.07 -16.74 -13.43
N ALA A 450 16.17 -15.58 -12.78
CA ALA A 450 15.29 -15.23 -11.67
C ALA A 450 13.79 -15.25 -12.04
N VAL A 451 13.43 -15.02 -13.31
CA VAL A 451 12.02 -15.01 -13.76
C VAL A 451 11.56 -16.27 -14.51
N ARG A 452 12.46 -17.27 -14.65
CA ARG A 452 12.23 -18.53 -15.37
C ARG A 452 12.53 -19.72 -14.48
N THR A 453 11.93 -19.75 -13.29
CA THR A 453 12.17 -20.81 -12.29
C THR A 453 10.86 -21.42 -11.78
N SER A 454 10.92 -22.60 -11.20
CA SER A 454 9.86 -23.20 -10.40
C SER A 454 9.80 -22.62 -8.98
N ALA A 455 8.81 -23.03 -8.19
CA ALA A 455 8.66 -22.59 -6.79
C ALA A 455 9.79 -23.06 -5.86
N ASP A 456 10.51 -24.12 -6.21
CA ASP A 456 11.72 -24.62 -5.52
C ASP A 456 13.02 -24.17 -6.22
N GLY A 457 12.93 -23.26 -7.19
CA GLY A 457 14.07 -22.60 -7.83
C GLY A 457 14.75 -23.39 -8.95
N ARG A 458 14.19 -24.51 -9.42
CA ARG A 458 14.68 -25.20 -10.61
C ARG A 458 14.44 -24.34 -11.85
N LEU A 459 15.33 -24.38 -12.82
CA LEU A 459 15.19 -23.62 -14.07
C LEU A 459 14.09 -24.21 -14.96
N GLY A 460 13.22 -23.36 -15.51
CA GLY A 460 12.07 -23.76 -16.32
C GLY A 460 10.84 -24.15 -15.51
N ALA A 461 9.72 -24.39 -16.20
CA ALA A 461 8.51 -24.94 -15.58
C ALA A 461 8.84 -26.36 -15.10
N ASP A 462 8.54 -26.67 -13.83
CA ASP A 462 8.84 -27.97 -13.19
C ASP A 462 10.30 -28.46 -13.29
N GLY A 463 11.24 -27.57 -13.63
CA GLY A 463 12.65 -27.93 -13.78
C GLY A 463 13.02 -28.51 -15.15
N GLU A 464 12.18 -28.36 -16.17
CA GLU A 464 12.44 -28.85 -17.53
C GLU A 464 13.68 -28.20 -18.18
N GLY A 465 14.05 -26.99 -17.72
CA GLY A 465 15.15 -26.20 -18.25
C GLY A 465 14.69 -24.94 -18.98
N VAL A 466 15.64 -24.12 -19.40
CA VAL A 466 15.42 -22.88 -20.15
C VAL A 466 16.19 -22.94 -21.45
N GLU A 467 15.55 -22.59 -22.57
CA GLU A 467 16.19 -22.54 -23.89
C GLU A 467 17.43 -21.64 -23.91
N VAL A 468 18.52 -22.16 -24.48
CA VAL A 468 19.84 -21.51 -24.52
C VAL A 468 19.84 -20.31 -25.45
N GLU A 469 19.26 -20.43 -26.65
CA GLU A 469 19.32 -19.39 -27.68
C GLU A 469 18.62 -18.09 -27.24
N PRO A 470 17.37 -18.11 -26.73
CA PRO A 470 16.73 -16.90 -26.23
C PRO A 470 17.44 -16.32 -24.98
N LEU A 471 18.11 -17.16 -24.21
CA LEU A 471 18.87 -16.75 -23.03
C LEU A 471 20.19 -16.06 -23.41
N ALA A 472 20.90 -16.59 -24.40
CA ALA A 472 22.11 -16.02 -24.98
C ALA A 472 21.81 -14.67 -25.65
N ALA A 473 20.74 -14.60 -26.47
CA ALA A 473 20.26 -13.37 -27.08
C ALA A 473 19.90 -12.30 -26.02
N TRP A 474 19.27 -12.71 -24.92
CA TRP A 474 19.00 -11.80 -23.80
C TRP A 474 20.27 -11.27 -23.14
N CYS A 475 21.33 -12.09 -23.04
CA CYS A 475 22.60 -11.68 -22.45
C CYS A 475 23.51 -10.93 -23.43
N CYS A 476 23.08 -10.75 -24.68
CA CYS A 476 23.87 -10.18 -25.77
C CYS A 476 25.18 -10.95 -26.03
N VAL A 477 25.12 -12.29 -25.99
CA VAL A 477 26.23 -13.20 -26.30
C VAL A 477 25.77 -14.27 -27.29
N GLU A 478 26.72 -14.90 -27.97
CA GLU A 478 26.46 -16.12 -28.74
C GLU A 478 26.14 -17.30 -27.81
N PRO A 479 25.37 -18.32 -28.26
CA PRO A 479 25.02 -19.49 -27.45
C PRO A 479 26.21 -20.17 -26.77
N GLU A 480 27.35 -20.29 -27.47
CA GLU A 480 28.58 -20.90 -26.94
C GLU A 480 29.21 -20.07 -25.82
N GLY A 481 28.96 -18.76 -25.78
CA GLY A 481 29.42 -17.86 -24.73
C GLY A 481 28.64 -18.02 -23.42
N LEU A 482 27.47 -18.67 -23.44
CA LEU A 482 26.61 -18.78 -22.26
C LEU A 482 27.20 -19.66 -21.16
N GLU A 483 27.99 -20.68 -21.53
CA GLU A 483 28.64 -21.59 -20.58
C GLU A 483 29.55 -20.84 -19.60
N ALA A 484 30.34 -19.88 -20.10
CA ALA A 484 31.22 -19.06 -19.26
C ALA A 484 30.42 -18.15 -18.30
N LEU A 485 29.23 -17.69 -18.68
CA LEU A 485 28.37 -16.90 -17.80
C LEU A 485 27.73 -17.77 -16.71
N VAL A 486 27.32 -18.99 -17.05
CA VAL A 486 26.78 -19.98 -16.12
C VAL A 486 27.84 -20.41 -15.09
N GLU A 487 29.08 -20.62 -15.52
CA GLU A 487 30.21 -20.89 -14.62
C GLU A 487 30.41 -19.74 -13.63
N GLN A 488 30.38 -18.49 -14.10
CA GLN A 488 30.50 -17.31 -13.23
C GLN A 488 29.35 -17.21 -12.22
N LEU A 489 28.11 -17.56 -12.59
CA LEU A 489 26.99 -17.63 -11.64
C LEU A 489 27.15 -18.75 -10.62
N THR A 490 27.69 -19.90 -11.03
CA THR A 490 27.98 -21.03 -10.14
C THR A 490 29.07 -20.65 -9.12
N VAL A 491 30.17 -20.05 -9.58
CA VAL A 491 31.25 -19.52 -8.72
C VAL A 491 30.76 -18.40 -7.79
N ALA A 492 29.74 -17.65 -8.20
CA ALA A 492 29.08 -16.63 -7.38
C ALA A 492 28.01 -17.20 -6.42
N ASP A 493 27.83 -18.53 -6.35
CA ASP A 493 26.80 -19.19 -5.54
C ASP A 493 25.41 -18.60 -5.82
N TRP A 494 25.10 -18.50 -7.11
CA TRP A 494 23.81 -18.09 -7.66
C TRP A 494 23.07 -19.29 -8.25
N LEU A 495 23.80 -20.19 -8.89
CA LEU A 495 23.29 -21.40 -9.54
C LEU A 495 24.03 -22.64 -9.01
N THR A 496 23.33 -23.76 -8.95
CA THR A 496 23.87 -25.08 -8.65
C THR A 496 23.27 -26.11 -9.61
N ASP A 497 23.93 -27.27 -9.73
CA ASP A 497 23.53 -28.37 -10.61
C ASP A 497 23.30 -27.92 -12.07
N ALA A 498 24.10 -26.97 -12.56
CA ALA A 498 23.96 -26.40 -13.89
C ALA A 498 24.43 -27.38 -14.97
N GLU A 499 23.58 -27.65 -15.95
CA GLU A 499 23.86 -28.60 -17.04
C GLU A 499 23.23 -28.10 -18.35
N PHE A 500 23.99 -28.18 -19.44
CA PHE A 500 23.49 -27.95 -20.80
C PHE A 500 23.09 -29.30 -21.40
N THR A 501 21.83 -29.44 -21.83
CA THR A 501 21.33 -30.65 -22.46
C THR A 501 21.62 -30.65 -23.96
N ALA A 502 21.63 -31.84 -24.57
CA ALA A 502 21.77 -31.99 -26.02
C ALA A 502 20.63 -31.32 -26.81
N ASP A 503 19.47 -31.12 -26.17
CA ASP A 503 18.27 -30.50 -26.77
C ASP A 503 18.29 -28.96 -26.69
N GLY A 504 19.43 -28.34 -26.31
CA GLY A 504 19.56 -26.89 -26.26
C GLY A 504 18.94 -26.23 -25.02
N LEU A 505 18.80 -26.97 -23.91
CA LEU A 505 18.25 -26.45 -22.65
C LEU A 505 19.34 -26.30 -21.58
N LEU A 506 19.27 -25.22 -20.82
CA LEU A 506 20.00 -25.05 -19.57
C LEU A 506 19.13 -25.52 -18.40
N ARG A 507 19.56 -26.59 -17.73
CA ARG A 507 19.02 -27.07 -16.46
C ARG A 507 19.87 -26.60 -15.29
N GLY A 508 19.26 -26.58 -14.12
CA GLY A 508 19.93 -26.21 -12.87
C GLY A 508 18.95 -25.70 -11.83
N ARG A 509 19.48 -25.21 -10.72
CA ARG A 509 18.68 -24.68 -9.61
C ARG A 509 19.32 -23.42 -9.03
N LEU A 510 18.49 -22.42 -8.77
CA LEU A 510 18.88 -21.25 -7.98
C LEU A 510 19.22 -21.68 -6.55
N THR A 511 20.31 -21.17 -6.00
CA THR A 511 20.69 -21.52 -4.62
C THR A 511 19.71 -20.92 -3.61
N GLU A 512 19.57 -21.56 -2.43
CA GLU A 512 18.70 -21.11 -1.32
C GLU A 512 18.83 -19.62 -1.01
N ARG A 513 20.05 -19.09 -1.12
CA ARG A 513 20.40 -17.70 -0.86
C ARG A 513 19.67 -16.73 -1.80
N VAL A 514 19.45 -17.12 -3.05
CA VAL A 514 18.86 -16.28 -4.10
C VAL A 514 17.42 -16.68 -4.43
N LEU A 515 16.89 -17.76 -3.86
CA LEU A 515 15.45 -18.08 -3.94
C LEU A 515 14.52 -16.90 -3.57
N PRO A 516 14.84 -16.02 -2.59
CA PRO A 516 14.02 -14.84 -2.29
C PRO A 516 13.86 -13.85 -3.46
N VAL A 517 14.76 -13.87 -4.46
CA VAL A 517 14.65 -13.02 -5.65
C VAL A 517 14.00 -13.76 -6.84
N SER A 518 13.64 -15.04 -6.70
CA SER A 518 12.95 -15.79 -7.75
C SER A 518 11.52 -15.29 -7.96
N CYS A 519 11.08 -15.37 -9.22
CA CYS A 519 9.72 -15.10 -9.69
C CYS A 519 9.24 -16.36 -10.43
N PRO A 520 8.62 -17.31 -9.71
CA PRO A 520 8.24 -18.58 -10.30
C PRO A 520 7.36 -18.47 -11.55
N LEU A 521 7.46 -19.48 -12.39
CA LEU A 521 6.51 -19.80 -13.45
C LEU A 521 5.28 -20.44 -12.79
N ALA A 522 4.11 -20.08 -13.30
CA ALA A 522 2.82 -20.50 -12.77
C ALA A 522 2.48 -21.93 -13.18
#